data_AF-A0A1V6HZQ1-F1
#
_entry.id   AF-A0A1V6HZQ1-F1
#
_cell.length_a   1.000
_cell.length_b   1.000
_cell.length_c   1.000
_cell.angle_alpha   90.00
_cell.angle_beta   90.00
_cell.angle_gamma   90.00
#
_symmetry.space_group_name_H-M   'P 1'
#
loop_
_entity.id
_entity.type
_entity.pdbx_description
1 polymer ?
#
loop_
_entity_poly.entity_id
_entity_poly.type
_entity_poly.pdbx_seq_one_letter_code
_entity_poly.pdbx_strand_id
1 'polypeptide(L)'
;MNLLYNYNILRGTTGHDNVNAHIAIADITYKFKPQLALKSEFQHMYTKQDEGSWAMALFELTTSGWFFTVLDNWNYGNPDKNHRPHYFNVGFGHISGATRIQLTYGKTRAGVMCIGGVCRNVPASNGISLSISSTF
;
A
#
# COMPACT_ATOMS: atom_id res chain seq x y z
N MET A 1 -8.40 -12.78 -6.82
CA MET A 1 -9.38 -12.84 -5.71
C MET A 1 -10.59 -12.02 -6.11
N ASN A 2 -11.80 -12.50 -5.85
CA ASN A 2 -13.03 -11.73 -6.06
C ASN A 2 -13.57 -11.32 -4.70
N LEU A 3 -13.88 -10.04 -4.54
CA LEU A 3 -14.41 -9.46 -3.32
C LEU A 3 -15.81 -8.93 -3.63
N LEU A 4 -16.82 -9.53 -3.00
CA LEU A 4 -18.16 -8.98 -2.97
C LEU A 4 -18.39 -8.43 -1.56
N TYR A 5 -18.70 -7.14 -1.44
CA TYR A 5 -19.08 -6.56 -0.16
C TYR A 5 -20.36 -5.73 -0.26
N ASN A 6 -21.17 -5.79 0.80
CA ASN A 6 -22.40 -5.02 0.90
C ASN A 6 -22.09 -3.64 1.50
N TYR A 7 -22.20 -2.61 0.66
CA TYR A 7 -21.85 -1.24 1.01
C TYR A 7 -22.72 -0.69 2.13
N ASN A 8 -24.03 -0.92 2.03
CA ASN A 8 -25.03 -0.41 2.96
C ASN A 8 -24.83 -0.96 4.38
N ILE A 9 -24.58 -2.27 4.49
CA ILE A 9 -24.39 -2.94 5.79
C ILE A 9 -23.08 -2.50 6.45
N LEU A 10 -21.97 -2.44 5.69
CA LEU A 10 -20.66 -2.14 6.26
C LEU A 10 -20.48 -0.67 6.63
N ARG A 11 -21.15 0.26 5.93
CA ARG A 11 -21.04 1.70 6.18
C ARG A 11 -22.24 2.29 6.90
N GLY A 12 -23.27 1.48 7.20
CA GLY A 12 -24.50 1.96 7.85
C GLY A 12 -25.29 2.94 6.99
N THR A 13 -25.20 2.83 5.67
CA THR A 13 -25.90 3.69 4.70
C THR A 13 -27.01 2.92 3.99
N THR A 14 -27.85 3.60 3.22
CA THR A 14 -28.90 2.97 2.39
C THR A 14 -28.82 3.50 0.96
N GLY A 15 -29.23 2.68 -0.02
CA GLY A 15 -29.36 3.10 -1.43
C GLY A 15 -28.12 2.91 -2.31
N HIS A 16 -27.05 2.27 -1.83
CA HIS A 16 -25.88 1.95 -2.65
C HIS A 16 -25.88 0.49 -3.10
N ASP A 17 -25.37 0.26 -4.32
CA ASP A 17 -25.19 -1.09 -4.86
C ASP A 17 -24.08 -1.86 -4.11
N ASN A 18 -24.17 -3.19 -4.15
CA ASN A 18 -23.08 -4.04 -3.69
C ASN A 18 -21.84 -3.81 -4.57
N VAL A 19 -20.67 -3.74 -3.93
CA VAL A 19 -19.41 -3.55 -4.64
C VAL A 19 -18.82 -4.91 -4.97
N ASN A 20 -18.57 -5.14 -6.25
CA ASN A 20 -17.91 -6.34 -6.76
C ASN A 20 -16.54 -5.95 -7.33
N ALA A 21 -15.49 -6.32 -6.62
CA ALA A 21 -14.12 -5.99 -6.98
C ALA A 21 -13.33 -7.26 -7.32
N HIS A 22 -12.61 -7.21 -8.44
CA HIS A 22 -11.65 -8.23 -8.85
C HIS A 22 -10.25 -7.76 -8.49
N ILE A 23 -9.59 -8.47 -7.58
CA ILE A 23 -8.28 -8.09 -7.04
C ILE A 23 -7.23 -9.09 -7.53
N ALA A 24 -6.16 -8.59 -8.12
CA ALA A 24 -4.95 -9.35 -8.44
C ALA A 24 -3.77 -8.79 -7.64
N ILE A 25 -2.94 -9.69 -7.10
CA ILE A 25 -1.77 -9.35 -6.29
C ILE A 25 -0.60 -10.19 -6.81
N ALA A 26 0.54 -9.54 -7.02
CA ALA A 26 1.80 -10.20 -7.33
C ALA A 26 2.87 -9.68 -6.36
N ASP A 27 3.37 -10.56 -5.49
CA ASP A 27 4.48 -10.30 -4.57
C ASP A 27 5.70 -11.08 -5.06
N ILE A 28 6.79 -10.35 -5.32
CA ILE A 28 8.00 -10.88 -5.93
C ILE A 28 9.19 -10.41 -5.10
N THR A 29 10.04 -11.35 -4.70
CA THR A 29 11.32 -11.05 -4.07
C THR A 29 12.45 -11.63 -4.90
N TYR A 30 13.35 -10.77 -5.36
CA TYR A 30 14.55 -11.15 -6.10
C TYR A 30 15.81 -10.83 -5.28
N LYS A 31 16.65 -11.85 -5.03
CA LYS A 31 17.92 -11.69 -4.30
C LYS A 31 19.07 -11.64 -5.30
N PHE A 32 19.74 -10.50 -5.39
CA PHE A 32 20.94 -10.33 -6.22
C PHE A 32 22.18 -10.91 -5.53
N LYS A 33 22.31 -10.68 -4.22
CA LYS A 33 23.39 -11.17 -3.35
C LYS A 33 22.81 -11.47 -1.97
N PRO A 34 23.51 -12.20 -1.09
CA PRO A 34 23.00 -12.50 0.25
C PRO A 34 22.55 -11.26 1.06
N GLN A 35 23.22 -10.12 0.84
CA GLN A 35 22.92 -8.84 1.50
C GLN A 35 22.27 -7.82 0.56
N LEU A 36 21.78 -8.21 -0.62
CA LEU A 36 21.17 -7.32 -1.60
C LEU A 36 19.93 -7.97 -2.22
N ALA A 37 18.76 -7.46 -1.89
CA ALA A 37 17.49 -7.98 -2.38
C ALA A 37 16.54 -6.85 -2.78
N LEU A 38 15.77 -7.08 -3.85
CA LEU A 38 14.66 -6.23 -4.26
C LEU A 38 13.37 -7.00 -4.03
N LYS A 39 12.46 -6.41 -3.26
CA LYS A 39 11.07 -6.85 -3.19
C LYS A 39 10.22 -5.91 -4.02
N SER A 40 9.24 -6.44 -4.70
CA SER A 40 8.27 -5.67 -5.46
C SER A 40 6.89 -6.28 -5.28
N GLU A 41 5.91 -5.42 -5.03
CA GLU A 41 4.53 -5.83 -4.89
C GLU A 41 3.64 -5.00 -5.81
N PHE A 42 2.82 -5.69 -6.58
CA PHE A 42 1.86 -5.08 -7.50
C PHE A 42 0.48 -5.53 -7.11
N GLN A 43 -0.41 -4.59 -6.88
CA GLN A 43 -1.82 -4.86 -6.61
C GLN A 43 -2.68 -4.14 -7.63
N HIS A 44 -3.73 -4.81 -8.09
CA HIS A 44 -4.70 -4.23 -8.99
C HIS A 44 -6.09 -4.60 -8.50
N MET A 45 -6.93 -3.59 -8.31
CA MET A 45 -8.35 -3.76 -7.99
C MET A 45 -9.18 -3.21 -9.13
N TYR A 46 -9.92 -4.07 -9.80
CA TYR A 46 -10.87 -3.72 -10.83
C TYR A 46 -12.30 -3.73 -10.27
N THR A 47 -12.99 -2.60 -10.36
CA THR A 47 -14.40 -2.45 -9.94
C THR A 47 -15.07 -1.37 -10.78
N LYS A 48 -16.38 -1.53 -11.02
CA LYS A 48 -17.23 -0.53 -11.68
C LYS A 48 -17.98 0.35 -10.67
N GLN A 49 -18.00 -0.05 -9.42
CA GLN A 49 -18.70 0.63 -8.33
C GLN A 49 -17.74 1.56 -7.55
N ASP A 50 -18.32 2.43 -6.72
CA ASP A 50 -17.60 3.37 -5.84
C ASP A 50 -16.63 4.27 -6.63
N GLU A 51 -15.41 4.49 -6.14
CA GLU A 51 -14.41 5.34 -6.80
C GLU A 51 -13.69 4.63 -7.96
N GLY A 52 -14.23 3.51 -8.46
CA GLY A 52 -13.67 2.77 -9.58
C GLY A 52 -12.38 2.02 -9.24
N SER A 53 -11.58 1.77 -10.26
CA SER A 53 -10.45 0.84 -10.21
C SER A 53 -9.13 1.47 -9.75
N TRP A 54 -8.31 0.68 -9.06
CA TRP A 54 -7.05 1.12 -8.44
C TRP A 54 -5.89 0.21 -8.83
N ALA A 55 -4.69 0.79 -8.86
CA ALA A 55 -3.45 0.06 -9.00
C ALA A 55 -2.44 0.55 -7.97
N MET A 56 -1.67 -0.36 -7.41
CA MET A 56 -0.59 -0.06 -6.48
C MET A 56 0.68 -0.79 -6.91
N ALA A 57 1.80 -0.10 -6.80
CA ALA A 57 3.12 -0.66 -6.96
C ALA A 57 4.00 -0.26 -5.77
N LEU A 58 4.72 -1.24 -5.22
CA LEU A 58 5.72 -1.07 -4.18
C LEU A 58 7.05 -1.66 -4.67
N PHE A 59 8.14 -0.96 -4.38
CA PHE A 59 9.50 -1.47 -4.52
C PHE A 59 10.25 -1.24 -3.22
N GLU A 60 10.90 -2.27 -2.70
CA GLU A 60 11.76 -2.23 -1.52
C GLU A 60 13.14 -2.80 -1.88
N LEU A 61 14.16 -1.93 -1.93
CA LEU A 61 15.55 -2.35 -2.07
C LEU A 61 16.17 -2.49 -0.68
N THR A 62 16.60 -3.69 -0.34
CA THR A 62 17.30 -3.99 0.92
C THR A 62 18.78 -4.25 0.64
N THR A 63 19.65 -3.60 1.40
CA THR A 63 21.11 -3.75 1.40
C THR A 63 21.61 -4.08 2.82
N SER A 64 22.93 -4.15 3.05
CA SER A 64 23.50 -4.46 4.37
C SER A 64 23.10 -3.45 5.45
N GLY A 65 22.03 -3.74 6.18
CA GLY A 65 21.48 -2.91 7.25
C GLY A 65 20.62 -1.74 6.78
N TRP A 66 20.44 -1.52 5.48
CA TRP A 66 19.62 -0.42 4.96
C TRP A 66 18.51 -0.91 4.06
N PHE A 67 17.38 -0.22 4.06
CA PHE A 67 16.32 -0.46 3.09
C PHE A 67 15.77 0.86 2.55
N PHE A 68 15.31 0.84 1.31
CA PHE A 68 14.74 1.97 0.59
C PHE A 68 13.43 1.53 -0.04
N THR A 69 12.38 2.33 0.13
CA THR A 69 11.03 2.00 -0.32
C THR A 69 10.46 3.08 -1.22
N VAL A 70 9.80 2.68 -2.28
CA VAL A 70 8.99 3.55 -3.14
C VAL A 70 7.64 2.87 -3.35
N LEU A 71 6.55 3.59 -3.06
CA LEU A 71 5.17 3.14 -3.22
C LEU A 71 4.43 4.19 -4.04
N ASP A 72 3.63 3.75 -5.00
CA ASP A 72 2.54 4.56 -5.57
C ASP A 72 1.25 3.76 -5.53
N ASN A 73 0.18 4.38 -5.03
CA ASN A 73 -1.16 3.85 -5.11
C ASN A 73 -2.05 4.84 -5.86
N TRP A 74 -2.60 4.40 -6.98
CA TRP A 74 -3.23 5.26 -7.96
C TRP A 74 -4.67 4.86 -8.23
N ASN A 75 -5.59 5.81 -8.06
CA ASN A 75 -6.97 5.66 -8.47
C ASN A 75 -7.16 6.05 -9.94
N TYR A 76 -6.76 5.18 -10.86
CA TYR A 76 -6.88 5.46 -12.29
C TYR A 76 -8.32 5.31 -12.81
N GLY A 77 -9.15 4.52 -12.13
CA GLY A 77 -10.50 4.17 -12.55
C GLY A 77 -11.57 5.14 -12.06
N ASN A 78 -11.20 6.21 -11.36
CA ASN A 78 -12.16 7.21 -10.89
C ASN A 78 -12.99 7.77 -12.07
N PRO A 79 -14.33 7.81 -11.95
CA PRO A 79 -15.21 8.41 -12.95
C PRO A 79 -14.86 9.88 -13.24
N ASP A 80 -14.47 10.64 -12.22
CA ASP A 80 -13.95 12.00 -12.40
C ASP A 80 -12.45 11.94 -12.74
N LYS A 81 -12.12 12.34 -13.97
CA LYS A 81 -10.72 12.40 -14.43
C LYS A 81 -9.87 13.37 -13.62
N ASN A 82 -10.46 14.42 -13.06
CA ASN A 82 -9.76 15.39 -12.21
C ASN A 82 -9.52 14.84 -10.79
N HIS A 83 -10.15 13.72 -10.42
CA HIS A 83 -10.07 13.10 -9.10
C HIS A 83 -9.42 11.72 -9.14
N ARG A 84 -8.27 11.61 -9.82
CA ARG A 84 -7.46 10.38 -9.91
C ARG A 84 -6.15 10.51 -9.13
N PRO A 85 -6.21 10.62 -7.79
CA PRO A 85 -5.03 10.89 -6.98
C PRO A 85 -3.99 9.76 -7.06
N HIS A 86 -2.74 10.17 -7.14
CA HIS A 86 -1.58 9.34 -6.80
C HIS A 86 -1.25 9.52 -5.32
N TYR A 87 -1.08 8.41 -4.61
CA TYR A 87 -0.62 8.36 -3.22
C TYR A 87 0.82 7.87 -3.23
N PHE A 88 1.71 8.77 -3.63
CA PHE A 88 3.14 8.50 -3.69
C PHE A 88 3.76 8.59 -2.30
N ASN A 89 4.56 7.59 -1.94
CA ASN A 89 5.28 7.51 -0.68
C ASN A 89 6.68 6.94 -0.92
N VAL A 90 7.68 7.59 -0.33
CA VAL A 90 9.06 7.11 -0.34
C VAL A 90 9.59 7.02 1.07
N GLY A 91 10.56 6.15 1.28
CA GLY A 91 11.16 6.01 2.58
C GLY A 91 12.49 5.31 2.53
N PHE A 92 13.20 5.41 3.64
CA PHE A 92 14.40 4.64 3.88
C PHE A 92 14.52 4.34 5.36
N GLY A 93 15.33 3.36 5.69
CA GLY A 93 15.58 3.04 7.08
C GLY A 93 16.85 2.22 7.26
N HIS A 94 17.25 2.14 8.51
CA HIS A 94 18.39 1.38 8.97
C HIS A 94 17.95 0.33 9.99
N ILE A 95 18.52 -0.86 9.90
CA ILE A 95 18.29 -1.98 10.81
C ILE A 95 19.65 -2.35 11.40
N SER A 96 19.76 -2.26 12.73
CA SER A 96 20.95 -2.64 13.48
C SER A 96 20.54 -3.42 14.72
N GLY A 97 20.94 -4.70 14.77
CA GLY A 97 20.54 -5.63 15.83
C GLY A 97 19.02 -5.76 15.90
N ALA A 98 18.47 -5.49 17.08
CA ALA A 98 17.03 -5.51 17.34
C ALA A 98 16.31 -4.19 16.99
N THR A 99 17.06 -3.14 16.60
CA THR A 99 16.50 -1.81 16.37
C THR A 99 16.33 -1.53 14.89
N ARG A 100 15.14 -1.06 14.52
CA ARG A 100 14.77 -0.56 13.20
C ARG A 100 14.36 0.90 13.30
N ILE A 101 14.99 1.73 12.49
CA ILE A 101 14.66 3.15 12.32
C ILE A 101 14.23 3.37 10.88
N GLN A 102 13.09 4.00 10.67
CA GLN A 102 12.52 4.26 9.35
C GLN A 102 12.04 5.70 9.25
N LEU A 103 12.42 6.38 8.18
CA LEU A 103 11.89 7.68 7.79
C LEU A 103 11.13 7.52 6.48
N THR A 104 9.90 8.03 6.43
CA THR A 104 9.07 8.05 5.21
C THR A 104 8.55 9.44 4.95
N TYR A 105 8.41 9.80 3.68
CA TYR A 105 7.80 11.03 3.23
C TYR A 105 6.80 10.74 2.11
N GLY A 106 5.61 11.31 2.23
CA GLY A 106 4.63 11.30 1.15
C GLY A 106 3.21 11.18 1.64
N LYS A 107 2.32 10.78 0.74
CA LYS A 107 0.88 10.74 0.95
C LYS A 107 0.42 9.30 1.15
N THR A 108 -0.28 9.04 2.25
CA THR A 108 -0.89 7.74 2.56
C THR A 108 -2.41 7.88 2.56
N ARG A 109 -3.10 6.97 1.89
CA ARG A 109 -4.56 6.89 1.90
C ARG A 109 -5.04 6.27 3.21
N ALA A 110 -6.11 6.82 3.81
CA ALA A 110 -6.76 6.18 4.95
C ALA A 110 -7.40 4.84 4.55
N GLY A 111 -7.32 3.85 5.43
CA GLY A 111 -8.01 2.58 5.30
C GLY A 111 -7.12 1.38 5.59
N VAL A 112 -7.57 0.19 5.18
CA VAL A 112 -6.81 -1.04 5.35
C VAL A 112 -5.79 -1.16 4.21
N MET A 113 -4.51 -1.12 4.57
CA MET A 113 -3.39 -1.32 3.66
C MET A 113 -2.77 -2.69 3.92
N CYS A 114 -2.71 -3.51 2.87
CA CYS A 114 -2.09 -4.84 2.90
C CYS A 114 -0.81 -4.80 2.07
N ILE A 115 0.33 -5.18 2.65
CA ILE A 115 1.64 -5.30 1.98
C ILE A 115 2.30 -6.57 2.51
N GLY A 116 2.86 -7.41 1.63
CA GLY A 116 3.53 -8.66 1.98
C GLY A 116 2.63 -9.65 2.74
N GLY A 117 1.32 -9.61 2.45
CA GLY A 117 0.30 -10.43 3.14
C GLY A 117 -0.13 -9.92 4.52
N VAL A 118 0.40 -8.78 5.01
CA VAL A 118 0.02 -8.20 6.30
C VAL A 118 -0.87 -6.97 6.10
N CYS A 119 -2.08 -7.02 6.64
CA CYS A 119 -3.06 -5.92 6.58
C CYS A 119 -3.09 -5.10 7.87
N ARG A 120 -3.01 -3.78 7.75
CA ARG A 120 -3.11 -2.84 8.88
C ARG A 120 -3.98 -1.64 8.52
N ASN A 121 -4.73 -1.13 9.50
CA ASN A 121 -5.48 0.11 9.32
C ASN A 121 -4.52 1.30 9.44
N VAL A 122 -4.44 2.13 8.40
CA VAL A 122 -3.58 3.30 8.34
C VAL A 122 -4.42 4.58 8.27
N PRO A 123 -4.08 5.63 9.02
CA PRO A 123 -4.75 6.92 8.89
C PRO A 123 -4.32 7.63 7.60
N ALA A 124 -5.12 8.58 7.14
CA ALA A 124 -4.68 9.49 6.08
C ALA A 124 -3.54 10.34 6.61
N SER A 125 -2.43 10.40 5.87
CA SER A 125 -1.29 11.24 6.21
C SER A 125 -0.68 11.86 4.96
N ASN A 126 -0.12 13.05 5.11
CA ASN A 126 0.67 13.69 4.08
C ASN A 126 1.81 14.45 4.77
N GLY A 127 3.04 13.94 4.65
CA GLY A 127 4.18 14.56 5.29
C GLY A 127 5.27 13.56 5.66
N ILE A 128 6.08 13.93 6.64
CA ILE A 128 7.20 13.13 7.14
C ILE A 128 6.72 12.27 8.32
N SER A 129 7.09 11.00 8.33
CA SER A 129 6.87 10.09 9.44
C SER A 129 8.16 9.40 9.82
N LEU A 130 8.49 9.44 11.12
CA LEU A 130 9.62 8.73 11.73
C LEU A 130 9.06 7.58 12.56
N SER A 131 9.57 6.37 12.34
CA SER A 131 9.24 5.17 13.09
C SER A 131 10.50 4.55 13.66
N ILE A 132 10.50 4.29 14.96
CA ILE A 132 11.56 3.58 15.67
C ILE A 132 10.91 2.39 16.35
N SER A 133 11.44 1.20 16.09
CA SER A 133 10.99 -0.05 16.70
C SER A 133 12.20 -0.81 17.19
N SER A 134 12.14 -1.32 18.42
CA SER A 134 13.21 -2.13 19.01
C SER A 134 12.59 -3.22 19.88
N THR A 135 13.17 -4.42 19.86
CA THR A 135 12.74 -5.56 20.68
C THR A 135 13.81 -5.85 21.74
N PHE A 136 13.39 -5.98 23.01
CA PHE A 136 14.25 -6.20 24.17
C PHE A 136 14.13 -7.63 24.72
#